data_AF-X1F073-F1
#
_entry.id   AF-X1F073-F1
#
_cell.length_a   1.000
_cell.length_b   1.000
_cell.length_c   1.000
_cell.angle_alpha   90.00
_cell.angle_beta   90.00
_cell.angle_gamma   90.00
#
_symmetry.space_group_name_H-M   'P 1'
#
loop_
_entity.id
_entity.type
_entity.pdbx_description
1 polymer ?
#
loop_
_entity_poly.entity_id
_entity_poly.type
_entity_poly.pdbx_seq_one_letter_code
_entity_poly.pdbx_strand_id
1 'polypeptide(L)'
;DKSIQIVDDDLTVTNIKILEKAIKEKAGNALLLKVNQIGSLTEAIKAAKMSFKNGFNVMVSHRSGETEDPFIADLAVGLCSGQIKTGAVARSDRNCKYNQLLRIEEMLGNKA
;
A
#
# COMPACT_ATOMS: atom_id res chain seq x y z
N ASP A 1 -9.99 -5.81 -19.67
CA ASP A 1 -9.29 -7.04 -19.33
C ASP A 1 -8.53 -6.81 -18.01
N LYS A 2 -8.67 -7.70 -17.01
CA LYS A 2 -8.03 -7.54 -15.68
C LYS A 2 -6.69 -8.29 -15.60
N SER A 3 -6.18 -8.76 -16.73
CA SER A 3 -4.93 -9.52 -16.82
C SER A 3 -3.69 -8.74 -16.39
N ILE A 4 -3.71 -7.40 -16.49
CA ILE A 4 -2.59 -6.52 -16.15
C ILE A 4 -3.01 -5.52 -15.06
N GLN A 5 -2.18 -5.37 -14.04
CA GLN A 5 -2.36 -4.35 -13.00
C GLN A 5 -1.79 -2.99 -13.46
N ILE A 6 -2.62 -1.96 -13.45
CA ILE A 6 -2.27 -0.57 -13.76
C ILE A 6 -2.36 0.20 -12.44
N VAL A 7 -1.21 0.59 -11.91
CA VAL A 7 -1.07 1.16 -10.56
C VAL A 7 -0.98 2.69 -10.64
N ASP A 8 -1.89 3.36 -9.96
CA ASP A 8 -1.98 4.81 -9.91
C ASP A 8 -1.19 5.37 -8.72
N ASP A 9 -0.04 6.00 -9.00
CA ASP A 9 0.79 6.71 -8.03
C ASP A 9 0.54 8.23 -8.07
N ASP A 10 1.31 8.95 -8.90
CA ASP A 10 1.21 10.40 -9.06
C ASP A 10 -0.16 10.84 -9.62
N LEU A 11 -0.89 9.94 -10.28
CA LEU A 11 -2.23 10.22 -10.76
C LEU A 11 -3.21 10.46 -9.60
N THR A 12 -3.15 9.62 -8.56
CA THR A 12 -4.12 9.70 -7.46
C THR A 12 -3.57 10.42 -6.24
N VAL A 13 -2.25 10.46 -6.09
CA VAL A 13 -1.53 11.05 -4.96
C VAL A 13 -2.07 10.63 -3.59
N THR A 14 -2.61 9.41 -3.48
CA THR A 14 -3.36 8.94 -2.32
C THR A 14 -4.45 9.94 -1.85
N ASN A 15 -5.01 10.75 -2.73
CA ASN A 15 -6.06 11.72 -2.41
C ASN A 15 -7.43 11.14 -2.73
N ILE A 16 -8.35 11.15 -1.75
CA ILE A 16 -9.69 10.55 -1.88
C ILE A 16 -10.47 11.09 -3.08
N LYS A 17 -10.49 12.41 -3.30
CA LYS A 17 -11.29 13.02 -4.38
C LYS A 17 -10.75 12.64 -5.76
N ILE A 18 -9.42 12.56 -5.88
CA ILE A 18 -8.76 12.20 -7.14
C ILE A 18 -8.91 10.70 -7.40
N LEU A 19 -8.81 9.87 -6.35
CA LEU A 19 -9.07 8.44 -6.41
C LEU A 19 -10.52 8.15 -6.86
N GLU A 20 -11.51 8.84 -6.29
CA GLU A 20 -12.92 8.72 -6.71
C GLU A 20 -13.09 9.01 -8.21
N LYS A 21 -12.41 10.04 -8.71
CA LYS A 21 -12.40 10.38 -10.13
C LYS A 21 -11.72 9.29 -10.96
N ALA A 22 -10.53 8.84 -10.57
CA ALA A 22 -9.78 7.79 -11.27
C ALA A 22 -10.58 6.48 -11.36
N ILE A 23 -11.28 6.10 -10.29
CA ILE A 23 -12.20 4.95 -10.26
C ILE A 23 -13.33 5.14 -11.26
N LYS A 24 -14.01 6.30 -11.22
CA LYS A 24 -15.14 6.61 -12.11
C LYS A 24 -14.73 6.59 -13.59
N GLU A 25 -13.56 7.14 -13.90
CA GLU A 25 -13.01 7.22 -15.25
C GLU A 25 -12.30 5.93 -15.70
N LYS A 26 -12.17 4.94 -14.80
CA LYS A 26 -11.44 3.69 -15.04
C LYS A 26 -10.00 3.94 -15.52
N ALA A 27 -9.32 4.91 -14.90
CA ALA A 27 -7.98 5.32 -15.30
C ALA A 27 -6.90 4.27 -14.98
N GLY A 28 -7.12 3.47 -13.94
CA GLY A 28 -6.26 2.36 -13.51
C GLY A 28 -7.08 1.24 -12.86
N ASN A 29 -6.39 0.33 -12.16
CA ASN A 29 -7.06 -0.73 -11.39
C ASN A 29 -6.35 -1.08 -10.07
N ALA A 30 -5.37 -0.27 -9.66
CA ALA A 30 -4.73 -0.38 -8.35
C ALA A 30 -4.26 0.98 -7.82
N LEU A 31 -4.33 1.17 -6.51
CA LEU A 31 -3.81 2.35 -5.81
C LEU A 31 -2.40 2.05 -5.28
N LEU A 32 -1.43 2.95 -5.52
CA LEU A 32 -0.19 2.98 -4.75
C LEU A 32 -0.38 3.81 -3.47
N LEU A 33 -0.56 3.15 -2.32
CA LEU A 33 -0.89 3.81 -1.07
C LEU A 33 0.38 4.32 -0.37
N LYS A 34 0.54 5.64 -0.26
CA LYS A 34 1.61 6.30 0.50
C LYS A 34 1.02 7.07 1.69
N VAL A 35 1.21 6.54 2.90
CA VAL A 35 0.58 7.07 4.13
C VAL A 35 0.90 8.54 4.38
N ASN A 36 2.16 8.93 4.22
CA ASN A 36 2.59 10.30 4.44
C ASN A 36 2.19 11.27 3.31
N GLN A 37 1.58 10.78 2.23
CA GLN A 37 1.03 11.61 1.16
C GLN A 37 -0.39 12.08 1.47
N ILE A 38 -1.18 11.24 2.16
CA ILE A 38 -2.53 11.58 2.62
C ILE A 38 -2.54 12.21 4.01
N GLY A 39 -1.53 11.92 4.84
CA GLY A 39 -1.24 12.63 6.08
C GLY A 39 -1.63 11.90 7.36
N SER A 40 -2.68 11.07 7.35
CA SER A 40 -3.10 10.30 8.54
C SER A 40 -3.40 8.83 8.24
N LEU A 41 -3.27 8.00 9.28
CA LEU A 41 -3.61 6.57 9.21
C LEU A 41 -5.11 6.36 8.91
N THR A 42 -5.99 7.10 9.56
CA THR A 42 -7.45 7.01 9.35
C THR A 42 -7.81 7.26 7.88
N GLU A 43 -7.21 8.28 7.27
CA GLU A 43 -7.45 8.60 5.87
C GLU A 43 -6.84 7.54 4.94
N ALA A 44 -5.64 7.04 5.24
CA ALA A 44 -5.02 5.97 4.47
C ALA A 44 -5.88 4.69 4.45
N ILE A 45 -6.44 4.31 5.61
CA ILE A 45 -7.38 3.17 5.71
C ILE A 45 -8.64 3.45 4.90
N LYS A 46 -9.16 4.68 4.93
CA LYS A 46 -10.33 5.08 4.13
C LYS A 46 -10.05 4.96 2.63
N ALA A 47 -8.87 5.39 2.17
CA ALA A 47 -8.46 5.26 0.77
C ALA A 47 -8.38 3.79 0.35
N ALA A 48 -7.72 2.95 1.14
CA ALA A 48 -7.62 1.52 0.86
C ALA A 48 -9.00 0.84 0.80
N LYS A 49 -9.88 1.09 1.78
CA LYS A 49 -11.25 0.54 1.79
C LYS A 49 -12.07 1.01 0.58
N MET A 50 -11.91 2.26 0.16
CA MET A 50 -12.56 2.78 -1.03
C MET A 50 -12.06 2.07 -2.30
N SER A 51 -10.75 1.85 -2.43
CA SER A 51 -10.18 1.08 -3.53
C SER A 51 -10.76 -0.33 -3.59
N PHE A 52 -10.71 -1.08 -2.49
CA PHE A 52 -11.23 -2.45 -2.43
C PHE A 52 -12.72 -2.52 -2.78
N LYS A 53 -13.54 -1.62 -2.24
CA LYS A 53 -14.98 -1.55 -2.52
C LYS A 53 -15.29 -1.35 -4.01
N ASN A 54 -14.39 -0.70 -4.75
CA ASN A 54 -14.53 -0.45 -6.19
C ASN A 54 -13.71 -1.43 -7.05
N GLY A 55 -13.21 -2.52 -6.46
CA GLY A 55 -12.45 -3.55 -7.17
C GLY A 55 -11.05 -3.13 -7.62
N PHE A 56 -10.51 -2.04 -7.05
CA PHE A 56 -9.10 -1.69 -7.16
C PHE A 56 -8.28 -2.50 -6.16
N ASN A 57 -7.10 -2.96 -6.59
CA ASN A 57 -6.09 -3.47 -5.66
C ASN A 57 -5.42 -2.33 -4.90
N VAL A 58 -4.73 -2.64 -3.82
CA VAL A 58 -3.94 -1.67 -3.04
C VAL A 58 -2.54 -2.21 -2.88
N MET A 59 -1.54 -1.41 -3.26
CA MET A 59 -0.13 -1.70 -3.01
C MET A 59 0.39 -0.66 -2.03
N VAL A 60 0.70 -1.08 -0.80
CA VAL A 60 1.31 -0.19 0.20
C VAL A 60 2.73 0.14 -0.25
N SER A 61 3.14 1.41 -0.18
CA SER A 61 4.42 1.86 -0.72
C SER A 61 5.26 2.63 0.29
N HIS A 62 6.56 2.41 0.22
CA HIS A 62 7.57 3.27 0.82
C HIS A 62 7.65 4.64 0.13
N ARG A 63 8.58 5.49 0.61
CA ARG A 63 9.06 6.70 -0.06
C ARG A 63 10.52 6.57 -0.48
N SER A 64 11.02 7.49 -1.30
CA SER A 64 12.44 7.48 -1.70
C SER A 64 13.37 7.74 -0.51
N GLY A 65 13.02 8.68 0.37
CA GLY A 65 13.63 8.83 1.70
C GLY A 65 12.84 8.03 2.74
N GLU A 66 13.45 7.01 3.31
CA GLU A 66 12.86 6.16 4.36
C GLU A 66 13.68 6.22 5.64
N THR A 67 13.04 5.79 6.72
CA THR A 67 13.65 5.59 8.03
C THR A 67 13.73 4.10 8.35
N GLU A 68 14.25 3.76 9.51
CA GLU A 68 14.25 2.42 10.09
C GLU A 68 12.85 1.92 10.51
N ASP A 69 11.83 2.79 10.50
CA ASP A 69 10.46 2.45 10.89
C ASP A 69 9.84 1.44 9.91
N PRO A 70 9.44 0.24 10.36
CA PRO A 70 8.82 -0.76 9.51
C PRO A 70 7.29 -0.62 9.40
N PHE A 71 6.66 0.42 9.95
CA PHE A 71 5.21 0.60 10.08
C PHE A 71 4.37 0.16 8.88
N ILE A 72 4.83 0.43 7.65
CA ILE A 72 4.07 0.06 6.44
C ILE A 72 3.97 -1.45 6.21
N ALA A 73 4.82 -2.27 6.83
CA ALA A 73 4.70 -3.73 6.84
C ALA A 73 3.44 -4.17 7.61
N ASP A 74 3.30 -3.71 8.85
CA ASP A 74 2.13 -3.95 9.69
C ASP A 74 0.86 -3.40 9.04
N LEU A 75 0.94 -2.23 8.41
CA LEU A 75 -0.19 -1.65 7.68
C LEU A 75 -0.62 -2.52 6.49
N ALA A 76 0.33 -3.05 5.71
CA ALA A 76 0.01 -3.91 4.57
C ALA A 76 -0.71 -5.20 5.00
N VAL A 77 -0.24 -5.83 6.08
CA VAL A 77 -0.89 -7.01 6.65
C VAL A 77 -2.25 -6.65 7.26
N GLY A 78 -2.33 -5.60 8.06
CA GLY A 78 -3.56 -5.17 8.72
C GLY A 78 -4.66 -4.71 7.75
N LEU A 79 -4.31 -4.20 6.58
CA LEU A 79 -5.25 -3.88 5.49
C LEU A 79 -5.58 -5.09 4.61
N CYS A 80 -4.89 -6.21 4.78
CA CYS A 80 -4.90 -7.34 3.85
C CYS A 80 -4.67 -6.89 2.39
N SER A 81 -3.68 -6.02 2.17
CA SER A 81 -3.44 -5.42 0.84
C SER A 81 -2.96 -6.44 -0.20
N GLY A 82 -2.32 -7.51 0.27
CA GLY A 82 -1.73 -8.57 -0.57
C GLY A 82 -0.48 -8.13 -1.35
N GLN A 83 -0.13 -6.84 -1.35
CA GLN A 83 0.99 -6.28 -2.09
C GLN A 83 1.64 -5.13 -1.30
N ILE A 84 2.98 -5.09 -1.35
CA ILE A 84 3.80 -4.04 -0.77
C ILE A 84 5.00 -3.75 -1.68
N LYS A 85 5.32 -2.46 -1.87
CA LYS A 85 6.52 -1.98 -2.56
C LYS A 85 7.41 -1.27 -1.56
N THR A 86 8.41 -1.98 -1.03
CA THR A 86 9.31 -1.45 0.00
C THR A 86 10.79 -1.40 -0.40
N GLY A 87 11.10 -1.52 -1.69
CA GLY A 87 12.45 -1.29 -2.25
C GLY A 87 13.24 -2.57 -2.46
N ALA A 88 14.50 -2.45 -2.88
CA ALA A 88 15.37 -3.61 -3.04
C ALA A 88 15.66 -4.26 -1.66
N VAL A 89 16.05 -5.54 -1.67
CA VAL A 89 16.61 -6.26 -0.51
C VAL A 89 18.04 -5.79 -0.21
N ALA A 90 18.18 -4.49 -0.05
CA ALA A 90 19.42 -3.79 0.24
C ALA A 90 19.09 -2.50 1.01
N ARG A 91 20.03 -2.09 1.88
CA ARG A 91 19.90 -0.96 2.82
C ARG A 91 18.87 -1.19 3.93
N SER A 92 19.23 -0.80 5.15
CA SER A 92 18.42 -1.08 6.35
C SER A 92 17.06 -0.37 6.35
N ASP A 93 16.95 0.80 5.72
CA ASP A 93 15.70 1.55 5.55
C ASP A 93 14.65 0.82 4.69
N ARG A 94 15.07 -0.23 3.96
CA ARG A 94 14.20 -1.14 3.19
C ARG A 94 14.06 -2.48 3.88
N ASN A 95 15.18 -3.08 4.26
CA ASN A 95 15.22 -4.40 4.89
C ASN A 95 14.45 -4.44 6.22
N CYS A 96 14.33 -3.35 6.96
CA CYS A 96 13.53 -3.34 8.19
C CYS A 96 12.06 -3.70 7.94
N LYS A 97 11.46 -3.28 6.81
CA LYS A 97 10.08 -3.65 6.44
C LYS A 97 9.95 -5.13 6.08
N TYR A 98 10.90 -5.66 5.30
CA TYR A 98 10.92 -7.10 4.97
C TYR A 98 11.09 -7.96 6.21
N ASN A 99 12.02 -7.61 7.10
CA ASN A 99 12.24 -8.31 8.35
C ASN A 99 10.98 -8.26 9.25
N GLN A 100 10.26 -7.15 9.24
CA GLN A 100 9.00 -7.05 9.98
C GLN A 100 7.91 -7.95 9.38
N LEU A 101 7.81 -8.08 8.06
CA LEU A 101 6.89 -9.04 7.44
C LEU A 101 7.21 -10.47 7.85
N LEU A 102 8.50 -10.86 7.87
CA LEU A 102 8.92 -12.19 8.34
C LEU A 102 8.54 -12.43 9.81
N ARG A 103 8.70 -11.42 10.67
CA ARG A 103 8.26 -11.52 12.08
C ARG A 103 6.74 -11.65 12.18
N ILE A 104 5.97 -10.89 11.42
CA ILE A 104 4.51 -10.97 11.41
C ILE A 104 4.06 -12.36 10.94
N GLU A 105 4.66 -12.88 9.88
CA GLU A 105 4.40 -14.24 9.39
C GLU A 105 4.69 -15.29 10.46
N GLU A 106 5.86 -15.24 11.11
CA GLU A 106 6.22 -16.12 12.22
C GLU A 106 5.22 -16.02 13.38
N MET A 107 4.80 -14.80 13.74
CA MET A 107 3.82 -14.55 14.80
C MET A 107 2.43 -15.11 14.47
N LEU A 108 1.99 -15.02 13.22
CA LEU A 108 0.69 -15.55 12.78
C LEU A 108 0.72 -17.08 12.62
N GLY A 109 1.88 -17.65 12.27
CA GLY A 109 2.05 -19.09 12.06
C GLY A 109 1.02 -19.62 11.05
N ASN A 110 0.29 -20.68 11.41
CA ASN A 110 -0.74 -21.28 10.55
C ASN A 110 -1.98 -20.39 10.31
N LYS A 111 -2.04 -19.19 10.91
CA LYS A 111 -3.09 -18.19 10.70
C LYS A 111 -2.67 -17.09 9.71
N ALA A 112 -1.45 -17.16 9.19
CA ALA A 112 -0.96 -16.24 8.15
C ALA A 112 -1.77 -16.38 6.85
#